data_AF-A0A353BZ98-F1
#
_entry.id   AF-A0A353BZ98-F1
#
_cell.length_a   1.000
_cell.length_b   1.000
_cell.length_c   1.000
_cell.angle_alpha   90.00
_cell.angle_beta   90.00
_cell.angle_gamma   90.00
#
_symmetry.space_group_name_H-M   'P 1'
#
loop_
_entity.id
_entity.type
_entity.pdbx_description
1 polymer ?
#
loop_
_entity_poly.entity_id
_entity_poly.type
_entity_poly.pdbx_seq_one_letter_code
_entity_poly.pdbx_strand_id
1 'polypeptide(L)'
;MNPQGSVPGFMQCATCFAPAVAGILATIEDTVVIIHSPTGCAASFGDINRQYRKKFPKGNGILPNARLVNTNLVESDLVCGIDDKLEKAIEESIRRF
;
A
#
# COMPACT_ATOMS: atom_id res chain seq x y z
N MET A 1 12.62 10.54 18.44
CA MET A 1 12.39 9.07 18.48
C MET A 1 12.77 8.59 19.86
N ASN A 2 11.84 7.99 20.61
CA ASN A 2 12.16 7.40 21.91
C ASN A 2 12.96 6.10 21.65
N PRO A 3 14.19 5.94 22.18
CA PRO A 3 15.04 4.77 21.90
C PRO A 3 14.51 3.44 22.47
N GLN A 4 13.38 3.44 23.17
CA GLN A 4 12.90 2.31 23.98
C GLN A 4 11.76 1.49 23.33
N GLY A 5 11.39 1.78 22.08
CA GLY A 5 10.27 1.11 21.42
C GLY A 5 8.90 1.45 22.04
N SER A 6 7.82 1.00 21.42
CA SER A 6 6.47 1.21 21.96
C SER A 6 6.19 0.26 23.14
N VAL A 7 5.75 0.77 24.30
CA VAL A 7 5.22 -0.05 25.40
C VAL A 7 4.00 -0.89 24.95
N PRO A 8 3.98 -2.22 25.18
CA PRO A 8 2.82 -3.06 24.90
C PRO A 8 1.63 -2.67 25.78
N GLY A 9 0.41 -2.71 25.23
CA GLY A 9 -0.82 -2.68 26.03
C GLY A 9 -1.91 -1.73 25.55
N PHE A 10 -1.58 -0.49 25.15
CA PHE A 10 -2.60 0.52 24.80
C PHE A 10 -2.12 1.58 23.79
N MET A 11 -1.25 1.21 22.85
CA MET A 11 -0.78 2.12 21.79
C MET A 11 -1.58 1.97 20.50
N GLN A 12 -2.74 2.62 20.44
CA GLN A 12 -3.63 2.58 19.26
C GLN A 12 -3.16 3.49 18.11
N CYS A 13 -2.36 4.51 18.41
CA CYS A 13 -1.80 5.43 17.41
C CYS A 13 -0.41 4.98 16.91
N ALA A 14 0.15 3.89 17.44
CA ALA A 14 1.37 3.32 16.92
C ALA A 14 1.04 2.61 15.59
N THR A 15 1.75 2.98 14.53
CA THR A 15 1.60 2.37 13.21
C THR A 15 2.89 1.65 12.83
N CYS A 16 2.77 0.65 11.96
CA CYS A 16 3.95 0.07 11.32
C CYS A 16 4.47 0.99 10.20
N PHE A 17 5.67 0.72 9.71
CA PHE A 17 6.29 1.54 8.65
C PHE A 17 5.62 1.38 7.28
N ALA A 18 4.99 0.23 7.00
CA ALA A 18 4.44 -0.10 5.69
C ALA A 18 3.50 0.97 5.10
N PRO A 19 2.44 1.44 5.79
CA PRO A 19 1.54 2.47 5.26
C PRO A 19 2.25 3.82 5.04
N ALA A 20 3.23 4.18 5.89
CA ALA A 20 3.99 5.42 5.72
C ALA A 20 4.86 5.37 4.46
N VAL A 21 5.57 4.26 4.24
CA VAL A 21 6.41 4.04 3.05
C VAL A 21 5.55 3.96 1.80
N ALA A 22 4.50 3.14 1.80
CA ALA A 22 3.57 3.03 0.68
C ALA A 22 2.92 4.37 0.35
N GLY A 23 2.58 5.16 1.36
CA GLY A 23 2.07 6.52 1.20
C GLY A 23 3.02 7.42 0.43
N ILE A 24 4.31 7.44 0.79
CA ILE A 24 5.35 8.23 0.10
C ILE A 24 5.57 7.74 -1.33
N LEU A 25 5.73 6.42 -1.51
CA LEU A 25 5.97 5.78 -2.81
C LEU A 25 4.81 6.01 -3.77
N ALA A 26 3.56 5.93 -3.30
CA ALA A 26 2.37 6.18 -4.10
C ALA A 26 2.31 7.61 -4.64
N THR A 27 3.16 8.50 -4.12
CA THR A 27 3.22 9.87 -4.57
C THR A 27 4.24 10.14 -5.68
N ILE A 28 5.06 9.15 -6.03
CA ILE A 28 5.94 9.18 -7.19
C ILE A 28 5.07 8.95 -8.43
N GLU A 29 5.12 9.89 -9.36
CA GLU A 29 4.39 9.80 -10.61
C GLU A 29 4.84 8.58 -11.43
N ASP A 30 3.91 7.99 -12.19
CA ASP A 30 4.15 6.82 -13.05
C ASP A 30 4.65 5.55 -12.34
N THR A 31 4.36 5.40 -11.04
CA THR A 31 4.66 4.17 -10.29
C THR A 31 3.39 3.43 -9.86
N VAL A 32 3.50 2.09 -9.77
CA VAL A 32 2.49 1.24 -9.14
C VAL A 32 3.08 0.67 -7.85
N VAL A 33 2.39 0.87 -6.73
CA VAL A 33 2.82 0.33 -5.43
C VAL A 33 2.11 -0.98 -5.18
N ILE A 34 2.88 -2.08 -5.18
CA ILE A 34 2.39 -3.41 -4.85
C ILE A 34 2.68 -3.67 -3.36
N ILE A 35 1.65 -3.79 -2.55
CA ILE A 35 1.77 -4.30 -1.18
C ILE A 35 1.69 -5.82 -1.23
N HIS A 36 2.82 -6.48 -1.01
CA HIS A 36 2.90 -7.95 -0.98
C HIS A 36 2.59 -8.48 0.41
N SER A 37 1.30 -8.66 0.72
CA SER A 37 0.85 -9.05 2.06
C SER A 37 -0.56 -9.67 2.05
N PRO A 38 -1.10 -10.11 3.20
CA PRO A 38 -2.54 -10.31 3.35
C PRO A 38 -3.33 -9.01 3.12
N THR A 39 -4.64 -9.11 2.89
CA THR A 39 -5.50 -7.94 2.59
C THR A 39 -5.48 -6.84 3.67
N GLY A 40 -5.21 -7.21 4.94
CA GLY A 40 -5.25 -6.27 6.07
C GLY A 40 -4.35 -5.04 5.91
N CYS A 41 -3.14 -5.18 5.34
CA CYS A 41 -2.26 -4.02 5.14
C CYS A 41 -2.79 -3.04 4.08
N ALA A 42 -3.59 -3.53 3.12
CA ALA A 42 -4.23 -2.71 2.11
C ALA A 42 -5.46 -1.93 2.62
N ALA A 43 -5.87 -2.12 3.88
CA ALA A 43 -6.86 -1.24 4.50
C ALA A 43 -6.42 0.24 4.48
N SER A 44 -5.11 0.48 4.41
CA SER A 44 -4.52 1.82 4.27
C SER A 44 -4.70 2.46 2.89
N PHE A 45 -5.13 1.72 1.85
CA PHE A 45 -5.27 2.22 0.48
C PHE A 45 -6.20 3.43 0.37
N GLY A 46 -7.30 3.44 1.12
CA GLY A 46 -8.23 4.57 1.14
C GLY A 46 -7.56 5.87 1.60
N ASP A 47 -6.77 5.80 2.67
CA ASP A 47 -6.04 6.97 3.17
C ASP A 47 -4.90 7.36 2.25
N ILE A 48 -4.11 6.39 1.76
CA ILE A 48 -3.03 6.65 0.78
C ILE A 48 -3.58 7.36 -0.45
N ASN A 49 -4.68 6.86 -1.02
CA ASN A 49 -5.32 7.45 -2.20
C ASN A 49 -5.89 8.85 -1.90
N ARG A 50 -6.45 9.06 -0.70
CA ARG A 50 -6.88 10.39 -0.25
C ARG A 50 -5.71 11.37 -0.17
N GLN A 51 -4.56 10.96 0.37
CA GLN A 51 -3.37 11.81 0.44
C GLN A 51 -2.81 12.10 -0.95
N TYR A 52 -2.76 11.10 -1.84
CA TYR A 52 -2.34 11.26 -3.23
C TYR A 52 -3.18 12.32 -3.95
N ARG A 53 -4.51 12.23 -3.85
CA ARG A 53 -5.44 13.18 -4.49
C ARG A 53 -5.27 14.62 -4.02
N LYS A 54 -4.81 14.86 -2.79
CA LYS A 54 -4.55 16.21 -2.28
C LYS A 54 -3.40 16.92 -3.00
N LYS A 55 -2.52 16.19 -3.72
CA LYS A 55 -1.44 16.78 -4.51
C LYS A 55 -1.95 17.55 -5.74
N PHE A 56 -3.13 17.20 -6.23
CA PHE A 56 -3.68 17.82 -7.43
C PHE A 56 -4.52 19.05 -7.05
N PRO A 57 -4.44 20.14 -7.83
CA PRO A 57 -5.28 21.31 -7.60
C PRO A 57 -6.75 20.93 -7.72
N LYS A 58 -7.57 21.49 -6.83
CA LYS A 58 -9.03 21.35 -6.87
C LYS A 58 -9.57 22.14 -8.07
N GLY A 59 -9.53 21.55 -9.26
CA GLY A 59 -10.23 22.02 -10.46
C GLY A 59 -11.47 21.17 -10.74
N ASN A 60 -12.19 21.49 -11.82
CA ASN A 60 -13.40 20.76 -12.25
C ASN A 60 -13.10 19.39 -12.89
N GLY A 61 -11.89 18.85 -12.69
CA GLY A 61 -11.42 17.61 -13.31
C GLY A 61 -11.57 16.39 -12.39
N ILE A 62 -11.57 15.20 -13.00
CA ILE A 62 -11.53 13.93 -12.27
C ILE A 62 -10.14 13.77 -11.66
N LEU A 63 -10.06 13.75 -10.33
CA LEU A 63 -8.81 13.52 -9.62
C LEU A 63 -8.35 12.07 -9.83
N PRO A 64 -7.12 11.82 -10.32
CA PRO A 64 -6.63 10.47 -10.52
C PRO A 64 -6.48 9.73 -9.18
N ASN A 65 -6.61 8.41 -9.23
CA ASN A 65 -6.29 7.55 -8.08
C ASN A 65 -4.81 7.20 -8.07
N ALA A 66 -4.27 6.98 -6.87
CA ALA A 66 -2.99 6.29 -6.72
C ALA A 66 -3.10 4.87 -7.29
N ARG A 67 -2.05 4.41 -7.95
CA ARG A 67 -1.96 3.07 -8.53
C ARG A 67 -1.48 2.10 -7.45
N LEU A 68 -2.43 1.48 -6.76
CA LEU A 68 -2.17 0.61 -5.60
C LEU A 68 -2.68 -0.79 -5.88
N VAL A 69 -1.85 -1.81 -5.63
CA VAL A 69 -2.19 -3.23 -5.84
C VAL A 69 -1.78 -4.02 -4.60
N ASN A 70 -2.55 -5.06 -4.27
CA ASN A 70 -2.20 -6.00 -3.21
C ASN A 70 -2.21 -7.44 -3.77
N THR A 71 -1.22 -8.24 -3.42
CA THR A 71 -1.18 -9.67 -3.78
C THR A 71 -2.22 -10.52 -3.03
N ASN A 72 -2.81 -9.98 -1.95
CA ASN A 72 -3.82 -10.62 -1.11
C ASN A 72 -3.41 -12.06 -0.74
N LEU A 73 -2.32 -12.17 0.02
CA LEU A 73 -1.81 -13.46 0.46
C LEU A 73 -2.84 -14.18 1.33
N VAL A 74 -3.14 -15.42 0.97
CA VAL A 74 -3.98 -16.35 1.75
C VAL A 74 -3.11 -17.46 2.34
N GLU A 75 -3.68 -18.27 3.22
CA GLU A 75 -2.94 -19.33 3.93
C GLU A 75 -2.20 -20.29 2.99
N SER A 76 -2.83 -20.70 1.88
CA SER A 76 -2.20 -21.57 0.88
C SER A 76 -0.95 -20.96 0.27
N ASP A 77 -0.89 -19.63 0.10
CA ASP A 77 0.29 -18.97 -0.46
C ASP A 77 1.47 -19.02 0.52
N LEU A 78 1.19 -18.97 1.83
CA LEU A 78 2.23 -19.10 2.86
C LEU A 78 2.81 -20.51 2.93
N VAL A 79 2.00 -21.53 2.63
CA VAL A 79 2.41 -22.94 2.66
C VAL A 79 3.08 -23.36 1.35
N CYS A 80 2.54 -22.95 0.22
CA CYS A 80 2.95 -23.42 -1.11
C CYS A 80 3.94 -22.50 -1.82
N GLY A 81 4.15 -21.28 -1.32
CA GLY A 81 5.03 -20.27 -1.92
C GLY A 81 4.26 -19.06 -2.47
N ILE A 82 4.94 -17.92 -2.50
CA ILE A 82 4.34 -16.61 -2.79
C ILE A 82 4.88 -15.96 -4.09
N ASP A 83 5.97 -16.51 -4.64
CA ASP A 83 6.75 -15.88 -5.72
C ASP A 83 5.92 -15.74 -7.01
N ASP A 84 5.27 -16.81 -7.46
CA ASP A 84 4.40 -16.81 -8.65
C ASP A 84 3.27 -15.76 -8.55
N LYS A 85 2.80 -15.50 -7.32
CA LYS A 85 1.72 -14.54 -7.09
C LYS A 85 2.23 -13.11 -7.15
N LEU A 86 3.47 -12.88 -6.70
CA LEU A 86 4.14 -11.60 -6.84
C LEU A 86 4.45 -11.31 -8.32
N GLU A 87 4.96 -12.30 -9.06
CA GLU A 87 5.22 -12.19 -10.49
C GLU A 87 3.95 -11.80 -11.26
N LYS A 88 2.85 -12.53 -11.05
CA LYS A 88 1.54 -12.19 -11.66
C LYS A 88 1.04 -10.80 -11.27
N ALA A 89 1.30 -10.36 -10.04
CA ALA A 89 0.91 -9.02 -9.60
C ALA A 89 1.72 -7.92 -10.30
N ILE A 90 3.00 -8.17 -10.59
CA ILE A 90 3.86 -7.27 -11.36
C ILE A 90 3.36 -7.19 -12.81
N GLU A 91 3.15 -8.34 -13.46
CA GLU A 91 2.63 -8.42 -14.83
C GLU A 91 1.28 -7.70 -14.96
N GLU A 92 0.35 -7.94 -14.03
CA GLU A 92 -0.95 -7.26 -14.05
C GLU A 92 -0.86 -5.77 -13.76
N SER A 93 0.12 -5.34 -12.96
CA SER A 93 0.37 -3.93 -12.71
C SER A 93 0.85 -3.23 -13.98
N ILE A 94 1.77 -3.86 -14.72
CA ILE A 94 2.27 -3.36 -16.01
C ILE A 94 1.17 -3.34 -17.07
N ARG A 95 0.28 -4.34 -17.09
CA ARG A 95 -0.80 -4.39 -18.09
C ARG A 95 -1.90 -3.35 -17.86
N ARG A 96 -2.18 -2.99 -16.60
CA ARG A 96 -3.32 -2.13 -16.23
C ARG A 96 -3.02 -0.65 -16.17
N PHE A 97 -1.74 -0.27 -16.03
CA PHE A 97 -1.30 1.09 -15.70
C PHE A 97 -0.15 1.57 -16.58
#